data_AF-A0A813LIB8-F1
#
_entry.id   AF-A0A813LIB8-F1
#
_cell.length_a   1.000
_cell.length_b   1.000
_cell.length_c   1.000
_cell.angle_alpha   90.00
_cell.angle_beta   90.00
_cell.angle_gamma   90.00
#
_symmetry.space_group_name_H-M   'P 1'
#
loop_
_entity.id
_entity.type
_entity.pdbx_description
1 polymer ?
#
loop_
_entity_poly.entity_id
_entity_poly.type
_entity_poly.pdbx_seq_one_letter_code
_entity_poly.pdbx_strand_id
1 'polypeptide(L)'
;MRRCPSRAARALEGRTSSAVTWQLLAAGTSRGFVQGIGYTAIGSRRWASLAAVVGRAGGMPQITVLTTEDSADKAAKVADAGRSLGSAEVSTDEVQSYYWWEGKVNFDPEWRIAVNTSASFLDAKVALLKAHSYDLPMLIYDLESAADDHKYWKGSIQLVDQAAAVEVAKKLVERRVVACAQATSSGALAVKTVAACKSMVGDSTGEAVKWSPIGGNEEYLSWLENECVAARA
;
A
#
# COMPACT_ATOMS: atom_id res chain seq x y z
N MET A 1 -22.10 0.03 -7.91
CA MET A 1 -21.98 -1.44 -7.78
C MET A 1 -21.04 -1.67 -6.62
N ARG A 2 -21.47 -2.33 -5.53
CA ARG A 2 -20.58 -2.55 -4.38
C ARG A 2 -19.73 -3.78 -4.65
N ARG A 3 -18.39 -3.72 -4.69
CA ARG A 3 -17.48 -4.87 -4.41
C ARG A 3 -16.06 -4.47 -3.97
N CYS A 4 -15.87 -4.40 -2.64
CA CYS A 4 -15.07 -5.25 -1.72
C CYS A 4 -15.61 -4.85 -0.29
N PRO A 5 -15.47 -5.58 0.84
CA PRO A 5 -16.40 -5.49 2.00
C PRO A 5 -16.26 -4.27 2.91
N SER A 6 -17.30 -3.43 3.00
CA SER A 6 -17.65 -2.84 4.29
C SER A 6 -18.37 -3.89 5.15
N ARG A 7 -17.59 -4.78 5.80
CA ARG A 7 -18.08 -5.56 6.95
C ARG A 7 -17.68 -4.92 8.30
N ALA A 8 -17.17 -3.69 8.29
CA ALA A 8 -16.73 -2.98 9.49
C ALA A 8 -17.80 -2.06 10.14
N ALA A 9 -18.99 -1.90 9.56
CA ALA A 9 -20.00 -0.97 10.10
C ALA A 9 -20.98 -1.59 11.12
N ARG A 10 -20.73 -2.80 11.65
CA ARG A 10 -21.66 -3.41 12.61
C ARG A 10 -20.97 -4.21 13.72
N ALA A 11 -20.14 -3.53 14.52
CA ALA A 11 -19.79 -3.99 15.86
C ALA A 11 -19.11 -2.90 16.73
N LEU A 12 -19.65 -1.68 16.83
CA LEU A 12 -19.27 -0.71 17.88
C LEU A 12 -20.45 0.22 18.23
N GLU A 13 -21.61 -0.35 18.53
CA GLU A 13 -22.61 0.32 19.36
C GLU A 13 -22.62 -0.37 20.71
N GLY A 14 -22.12 0.33 21.73
CA GLY A 14 -22.24 -0.11 23.12
C GLY A 14 -20.94 -0.09 23.93
N ARG A 15 -20.39 1.11 24.19
CA ARG A 15 -20.03 1.45 25.57
C ARG A 15 -19.91 2.96 25.77
N THR A 16 -20.71 3.42 26.71
CA THR A 16 -20.84 4.78 27.18
C THR A 16 -19.69 5.16 28.12
N SER A 17 -19.34 6.45 28.05
CA SER A 17 -18.97 7.35 29.14
C SER A 17 -17.80 6.98 30.07
N SER A 18 -16.71 7.73 29.94
CA SER A 18 -16.13 8.43 31.10
C SER A 18 -15.16 9.51 30.63
N ALA A 19 -15.51 10.75 30.97
CA ALA A 19 -14.71 11.95 30.80
C ALA A 19 -13.38 11.82 31.56
N VAL A 20 -12.27 12.23 30.92
CA VAL A 20 -11.01 12.51 31.61
C VAL A 20 -10.66 13.96 31.38
N THR A 21 -10.66 14.67 32.50
CA THR A 21 -10.47 16.10 32.69
C THR A 21 -9.08 16.55 32.25
N TRP A 22 -9.01 17.64 31.49
CA TRP A 22 -7.78 18.39 31.25
C TRP A 22 -7.37 19.11 32.54
N GLN A 23 -6.19 18.79 33.06
CA GLN A 23 -5.58 19.53 34.16
C GLN A 23 -4.29 20.20 33.66
N LEU A 24 -4.42 21.50 33.41
CA LEU A 24 -3.32 22.45 33.24
C LEU A 24 -2.58 22.59 34.57
N LEU A 25 -1.26 22.41 34.55
CA LEU A 25 -0.36 22.89 35.60
C LEU A 25 0.70 23.79 34.97
N ALA A 26 0.53 25.08 35.21
CA ALA A 26 1.53 26.10 35.04
C ALA A 26 2.27 26.30 36.37
N ALA A 27 3.59 26.22 36.34
CA ALA A 27 4.54 26.79 37.30
C ALA A 27 5.94 26.58 36.69
N GLY A 28 6.93 27.45 36.77
CA GLY A 28 7.08 28.70 37.48
C GLY A 28 8.48 29.21 37.14
N THR A 29 8.60 30.52 37.06
CA THR A 29 9.83 31.29 36.84
C THR A 29 10.90 31.07 37.91
N SER A 30 12.18 31.05 37.50
CA SER A 30 13.27 31.54 38.35
C SER A 30 14.43 32.12 37.52
N ARG A 31 14.80 33.34 37.90
CA ARG A 31 15.90 34.18 37.41
C ARG A 31 17.24 33.81 38.07
N GLY A 32 18.32 34.26 37.44
CA GLY A 32 19.69 34.33 37.97
C GLY A 32 20.64 33.61 37.01
N PHE A 33 21.75 34.14 36.53
CA PHE A 33 22.69 35.09 37.12
C PHE A 33 23.60 35.64 35.99
N VAL A 34 24.08 36.87 36.12
CA VAL A 34 24.89 37.61 35.13
C VAL A 34 26.33 37.74 35.64
N GLN A 35 27.26 37.94 34.69
CA GLN A 35 28.65 38.43 34.78
C GLN A 35 29.75 37.34 34.77
N GLY A 36 30.81 37.45 33.97
CA GLY A 36 31.20 38.55 33.09
C GLY A 36 32.49 38.29 32.28
N ILE A 37 32.63 39.11 31.24
CA ILE A 37 33.83 39.82 30.74
C ILE A 37 35.11 39.02 30.43
N GLY A 38 35.53 39.09 29.16
CA GLY A 38 36.91 38.85 28.73
C GLY A 38 37.08 39.06 27.22
N TYR A 39 37.51 40.27 26.82
CA TYR A 39 37.75 40.71 25.45
C TYR A 39 39.26 40.59 25.14
N THR A 40 39.64 40.05 23.96
CA THR A 40 40.79 40.42 23.08
C THR A 40 40.90 39.35 21.98
N ALA A 41 40.56 39.61 20.72
CA ALA A 41 41.24 40.40 19.69
C ALA A 41 42.25 39.58 18.84
N ILE A 42 41.96 39.54 17.53
CA ILE A 42 42.88 39.51 16.37
C ILE A 42 43.54 38.15 16.04
N GLY A 43 43.30 37.65 14.82
CA GLY A 43 44.22 36.68 14.21
C GLY A 43 43.71 35.90 13.01
N SER A 44 43.97 36.44 11.81
CA SER A 44 44.18 35.72 10.55
C SER A 44 43.07 34.83 9.97
N ARG A 45 42.61 35.28 8.80
CA ARG A 45 41.84 34.56 7.79
C ARG A 45 42.54 33.24 7.42
N ARG A 46 41.88 32.11 7.68
CA ARG A 46 42.08 30.87 6.93
C ARG A 46 40.78 30.57 6.20
N TRP A 47 40.79 30.79 4.90
CA TRP A 47 39.76 30.31 4.00
C TRP A 47 39.96 28.80 3.88
N ALA A 48 39.33 28.04 4.77
CA ALA A 48 39.12 26.62 4.54
C ALA A 48 38.00 26.50 3.51
N SER A 49 38.35 26.18 2.27
CA SER A 49 37.40 25.78 1.25
C SER A 49 36.61 24.58 1.74
N LEU A 50 35.41 24.81 2.25
CA LEU A 50 34.36 23.80 2.29
C LEU A 50 33.97 23.53 0.84
N ALA A 51 34.62 22.55 0.23
CA ALA A 51 34.07 21.90 -0.95
C ALA A 51 32.69 21.39 -0.54
N ALA A 52 31.64 22.05 -1.07
CA ALA A 52 30.28 21.56 -0.95
C ALA A 52 30.28 20.13 -1.52
N VAL A 53 30.04 19.15 -0.65
CA VAL A 53 29.50 17.87 -1.10
C VAL A 53 28.16 18.26 -1.71
N VAL A 54 28.11 18.32 -3.03
CA VAL A 54 26.86 18.33 -3.78
C VAL A 54 26.23 16.99 -3.46
N GLY A 55 25.43 16.97 -2.40
CA GLY A 55 24.55 15.85 -2.10
C GLY A 55 23.75 15.62 -3.36
N ARG A 56 23.87 14.40 -3.91
CA ARG A 56 23.00 13.89 -4.96
C ARG A 56 21.59 14.32 -4.61
N ALA A 57 20.93 15.10 -5.47
CA ALA A 57 19.54 15.46 -5.28
C ALA A 57 18.76 14.15 -5.10
N GLY A 58 18.46 13.80 -3.85
CA GLY A 58 17.63 12.64 -3.56
C GLY A 58 16.26 13.00 -4.07
N GLY A 59 15.85 12.37 -5.18
CA GLY A 59 14.46 12.47 -5.62
C GLY A 59 13.55 12.11 -4.45
N MET A 60 12.43 12.82 -4.31
CA MET A 60 11.44 12.46 -3.29
C MET A 60 11.09 10.97 -3.43
N PRO A 61 10.90 10.25 -2.30
CA PRO A 61 10.58 8.83 -2.34
C PRO A 61 9.40 8.61 -3.28
N GLN A 62 9.61 7.75 -4.27
CA GLN A 62 8.58 7.37 -5.23
C GLN A 62 7.86 6.14 -4.70
N ILE A 63 6.54 6.16 -4.74
CA ILE A 63 5.71 4.97 -4.50
C ILE A 63 4.94 4.61 -5.77
N THR A 64 4.66 3.31 -5.92
CA THR A 64 3.72 2.82 -6.93
C THR A 64 2.43 2.43 -6.24
N VAL A 65 1.35 3.19 -6.47
CA VAL A 65 0.01 2.86 -5.98
C VAL A 65 -0.74 2.04 -7.04
N LEU A 66 -1.29 0.90 -6.65
CA LEU A 66 -2.09 0.03 -7.51
C LEU A 66 -3.55 0.05 -7.09
N THR A 67 -4.45 0.15 -8.09
CA THR A 67 -5.91 -0.01 -7.94
C THR A 67 -6.52 -0.64 -9.18
N THR A 68 -7.81 -0.99 -9.15
CA THR A 68 -8.53 -1.57 -10.28
C THR A 68 -9.91 -0.97 -10.48
N GLU A 69 -10.41 -0.97 -11.72
CA GLU A 69 -11.80 -0.61 -12.06
C GLU A 69 -12.40 -1.63 -13.04
N ASP A 70 -13.74 -1.71 -13.09
CA ASP A 70 -14.47 -2.69 -13.91
C ASP A 70 -14.62 -2.29 -15.39
N SER A 71 -14.21 -1.08 -15.76
CA SER A 71 -14.33 -0.58 -17.13
C SER A 71 -13.23 0.41 -17.50
N ALA A 72 -12.91 0.47 -18.79
CA ALA A 72 -11.92 1.39 -19.34
C ALA A 72 -12.24 2.85 -19.00
N ASP A 73 -13.51 3.26 -19.12
CA ASP A 73 -13.94 4.64 -18.85
C ASP A 73 -13.78 5.02 -17.38
N LYS A 74 -14.08 4.11 -16.45
CA LYS A 74 -13.89 4.36 -15.01
C LYS A 74 -12.41 4.33 -14.65
N ALA A 75 -11.66 3.39 -15.21
CA ALA A 75 -10.21 3.34 -15.06
C ALA A 75 -9.53 4.62 -15.57
N ALA A 76 -10.00 5.19 -16.68
CA ALA A 76 -9.50 6.45 -17.21
C ALA A 76 -9.73 7.62 -16.23
N LYS A 77 -10.90 7.70 -15.59
CA LYS A 77 -11.19 8.72 -14.55
C LYS A 77 -10.26 8.58 -13.34
N VAL A 78 -10.04 7.35 -12.87
CA VAL A 78 -9.11 7.08 -11.77
C VAL A 78 -7.68 7.40 -12.19
N ALA A 79 -7.29 7.08 -13.42
CA ALA A 79 -5.98 7.40 -13.98
C ALA A 79 -5.75 8.92 -14.12
N ASP A 80 -6.77 9.70 -14.50
CA ASP A 80 -6.70 11.17 -14.54
C ASP A 80 -6.51 11.78 -13.14
N ALA A 81 -7.20 11.23 -12.14
CA ALA A 81 -6.97 11.62 -10.74
C ALA A 81 -5.53 11.28 -10.31
N GLY A 82 -5.01 10.12 -10.71
CA GLY A 82 -3.62 9.71 -10.48
C GLY A 82 -2.59 10.64 -11.13
N ARG A 83 -2.82 11.06 -12.39
CA ARG A 83 -1.95 11.99 -13.13
C ARG A 83 -1.80 13.35 -12.46
N SER A 84 -2.79 13.75 -11.65
CA SER A 84 -2.77 15.02 -10.92
C SER A 84 -1.91 14.99 -9.64
N LEU A 85 -1.32 13.83 -9.29
CA LEU A 85 -0.51 13.64 -8.08
C LEU A 85 0.97 13.97 -8.33
N GLY A 86 1.30 15.27 -8.39
CA GLY A 86 2.68 15.72 -8.54
C GLY A 86 3.29 15.28 -9.88
N SER A 87 4.48 14.68 -9.84
CA SER A 87 5.18 14.14 -11.03
C SER A 87 4.75 12.69 -11.31
N ALA A 88 3.44 12.45 -11.38
CA ALA A 88 2.93 11.10 -11.52
C ALA A 88 3.04 10.55 -12.94
N GLU A 89 3.50 9.31 -13.07
CA GLU A 89 3.36 8.50 -14.27
C GLU A 89 2.27 7.45 -14.02
N VAL A 90 1.34 7.31 -14.97
CA VAL A 90 0.19 6.40 -14.83
C VAL A 90 0.12 5.43 -16.00
N SER A 91 0.05 4.14 -15.70
CA SER A 91 -0.19 3.07 -16.68
C SER A 91 -1.46 2.30 -16.35
N THR A 92 -2.04 1.66 -17.36
CA THR A 92 -3.23 0.83 -17.24
C THR A 92 -3.07 -0.48 -17.98
N ASP A 93 -3.39 -1.59 -17.32
CA ASP A 93 -3.32 -2.94 -17.90
C ASP A 93 -4.65 -3.67 -17.73
N GLU A 94 -5.09 -4.43 -18.73
CA GLU A 94 -6.19 -5.37 -18.58
C GLU A 94 -5.77 -6.60 -17.75
N VAL A 95 -6.60 -6.96 -16.77
CA VAL A 95 -6.36 -8.10 -15.89
C VAL A 95 -7.62 -8.94 -15.69
N GLN A 96 -7.42 -10.22 -15.41
CA GLN A 96 -8.44 -11.14 -14.92
C GLN A 96 -8.28 -11.28 -13.40
N SER A 97 -9.21 -10.71 -12.63
CA SER A 97 -9.19 -10.71 -11.17
C SER A 97 -9.97 -11.90 -10.61
N TYR A 98 -9.31 -12.74 -9.83
CA TYR A 98 -9.90 -13.85 -9.07
C TYR A 98 -9.78 -13.56 -7.58
N TYR A 99 -10.87 -13.75 -6.83
CA TYR A 99 -10.89 -13.44 -5.41
C TYR A 99 -11.93 -14.25 -4.64
N TRP A 100 -11.73 -14.40 -3.34
CA TRP A 100 -12.66 -15.11 -2.46
C TRP A 100 -13.72 -14.15 -1.92
N TRP A 101 -15.00 -14.44 -2.17
CA TRP A 101 -16.11 -13.61 -1.73
C TRP A 101 -17.40 -14.42 -1.61
N GLU A 102 -18.21 -14.12 -0.59
CA GLU A 102 -19.50 -14.81 -0.34
C GLU A 102 -19.37 -16.36 -0.35
N GLY A 103 -18.25 -16.87 0.19
CA GLY A 103 -18.00 -18.30 0.31
C GLY A 103 -17.62 -19.03 -0.97
N LYS A 104 -17.23 -18.31 -2.03
CA LYS A 104 -16.79 -18.91 -3.30
C LYS A 104 -15.71 -18.08 -3.99
N VAL A 105 -15.07 -18.70 -4.98
CA VAL A 105 -14.22 -17.98 -5.95
C VAL A 105 -15.10 -17.14 -6.86
N ASN A 106 -14.77 -15.86 -6.99
CA ASN A 106 -15.37 -14.93 -7.94
C ASN A 106 -14.33 -14.52 -8.97
N PHE A 107 -14.81 -14.02 -10.11
CA PHE A 107 -14.01 -13.64 -11.25
C PHE A 107 -14.60 -12.38 -11.90
N ASP A 108 -13.76 -11.38 -12.16
CA ASP A 108 -14.11 -10.17 -12.90
C ASP A 108 -12.94 -9.74 -13.80
N PRO A 109 -13.18 -9.43 -15.09
CA PRO A 109 -12.25 -8.65 -15.90
C PRO A 109 -12.15 -7.22 -15.37
N GLU A 110 -10.95 -6.72 -15.18
CA GLU A 110 -10.69 -5.38 -14.64
C GLU A 110 -9.58 -4.66 -15.38
N TRP A 111 -9.53 -3.36 -15.20
CA TRP A 111 -8.46 -2.47 -15.62
C TRP A 111 -7.64 -2.09 -14.40
N ARG A 112 -6.40 -2.56 -14.33
CA ARG A 112 -5.47 -2.21 -13.26
C ARG A 112 -4.76 -0.91 -13.58
N ILE A 113 -4.82 0.04 -12.67
CA ILE A 113 -4.16 1.33 -12.75
C ILE A 113 -2.94 1.30 -11.82
N ALA A 114 -1.77 1.66 -12.36
CA ALA A 114 -0.55 1.87 -11.58
C ALA A 114 -0.18 3.36 -11.63
N VAL A 115 -0.02 3.96 -10.46
CA VAL A 115 0.35 5.37 -10.30
C VAL A 115 1.70 5.45 -9.61
N ASN A 116 2.75 5.72 -10.39
CA ASN A 116 4.09 6.02 -9.87
C ASN A 116 4.13 7.50 -9.53
N THR A 117 4.33 7.85 -8.26
CA THR A 117 4.26 9.24 -7.82
C THR A 117 5.21 9.53 -6.66
N SER A 118 5.61 10.80 -6.54
CA SER A 118 6.28 11.35 -5.37
C SER A 118 5.33 11.73 -4.23
N ALA A 119 4.01 11.68 -4.46
CA ALA A 119 3.01 11.99 -3.44
C ALA A 119 2.97 10.91 -2.35
N SER A 120 2.51 11.30 -1.16
CA SER A 120 2.29 10.33 -0.09
C SER A 120 1.16 9.37 -0.46
N PHE A 121 1.16 8.16 0.13
CA PHE A 121 0.05 7.22 -0.05
C PHE A 121 -1.28 7.82 0.44
N LEU A 122 -1.27 8.68 1.46
CA LEU A 122 -2.48 9.33 1.96
C LEU A 122 -3.09 10.28 0.92
N ASP A 123 -2.26 11.11 0.29
CA ASP A 123 -2.71 12.03 -0.76
C ASP A 123 -3.23 11.26 -1.97
N ALA A 124 -2.51 10.21 -2.38
CA ALA A 124 -2.94 9.32 -3.45
C ALA A 124 -4.26 8.64 -3.12
N LYS A 125 -4.41 8.08 -1.91
CA LYS A 125 -5.65 7.46 -1.43
C LYS A 125 -6.83 8.43 -1.53
N VAL A 126 -6.66 9.66 -1.03
CA VAL A 126 -7.73 10.68 -1.07
C VAL A 126 -8.13 11.03 -2.50
N ALA A 127 -7.17 11.22 -3.40
CA ALA A 127 -7.45 11.55 -4.79
C ALA A 127 -8.14 10.40 -5.53
N LEU A 128 -7.60 9.19 -5.42
CA LEU A 128 -8.09 8.01 -6.13
C LEU A 128 -9.47 7.58 -5.63
N LEU A 129 -9.72 7.62 -4.32
CA LEU A 129 -11.04 7.28 -3.74
C LEU A 129 -12.16 8.19 -4.26
N LYS A 130 -11.89 9.48 -4.49
CA LYS A 130 -12.90 10.41 -5.01
C LYS A 130 -13.33 10.09 -6.45
N ALA A 131 -12.45 9.48 -7.23
CA ALA A 131 -12.70 9.11 -8.61
C ALA A 131 -13.22 7.67 -8.77
N HIS A 132 -13.13 6.85 -7.72
CA HIS A 132 -13.41 5.43 -7.76
C HIS A 132 -14.91 5.13 -7.70
N SER A 133 -15.33 4.10 -8.43
CA SER A 133 -16.70 3.57 -8.45
C SER A 133 -16.99 2.52 -7.37
N TYR A 134 -15.94 1.94 -6.76
CA TYR A 134 -16.07 0.91 -5.74
C TYR A 134 -16.15 1.52 -4.34
N ASP A 135 -17.03 0.96 -3.50
CA ASP A 135 -17.14 1.34 -2.09
C ASP A 135 -15.86 1.00 -1.29
N LEU A 136 -15.20 -0.11 -1.66
CA LEU A 136 -13.93 -0.53 -1.09
C LEU A 136 -13.00 -0.93 -2.23
N PRO A 137 -12.22 0.02 -2.77
CA PRO A 137 -11.24 -0.32 -3.76
C PRO A 137 -10.01 -0.96 -3.12
N MET A 138 -9.32 -1.79 -3.90
CA MET A 138 -7.95 -2.18 -3.61
C MET A 138 -7.06 -0.96 -3.83
N LEU A 139 -6.54 -0.34 -2.78
CA LEU A 139 -5.48 0.66 -2.88
C LEU A 139 -4.26 0.15 -2.13
N ILE A 140 -3.27 -0.36 -2.85
CA ILE A 140 -2.03 -0.89 -2.27
C ILE A 140 -0.83 -0.14 -2.83
N TYR A 141 0.27 -0.13 -2.08
CA TYR A 141 1.54 0.42 -2.55
C TYR A 141 2.70 -0.46 -2.14
N ASP A 142 3.74 -0.49 -2.97
CA ASP A 142 4.96 -1.23 -2.67
C ASP A 142 5.77 -0.51 -1.59
N LEU A 143 6.23 -1.27 -0.60
CA LEU A 143 7.17 -0.83 0.42
C LEU A 143 8.59 -1.15 -0.05
N GLU A 144 9.54 -0.23 0.18
CA GLU A 144 10.96 -0.47 -0.14
C GLU A 144 11.54 -1.61 0.69
N SER A 145 11.13 -1.70 1.96
CA SER A 145 11.49 -2.78 2.87
C SER A 145 10.35 -3.06 3.85
N ALA A 146 10.39 -4.24 4.46
CA ALA A 146 9.43 -4.67 5.47
C ALA A 146 10.17 -4.98 6.77
N ALA A 147 9.54 -4.67 7.91
CA ALA A 147 9.94 -5.21 9.20
C ALA A 147 9.73 -6.74 9.23
N ASP A 148 10.40 -7.42 10.16
CA ASP A 148 10.34 -8.88 10.28
C ASP A 148 8.90 -9.42 10.50
N ASP A 149 8.03 -8.62 11.11
CA ASP A 149 6.63 -8.93 11.40
C ASP A 149 5.63 -8.38 10.36
N HIS A 150 6.12 -7.88 9.22
CA HIS A 150 5.26 -7.29 8.19
C HIS A 150 4.26 -8.30 7.61
N LYS A 151 2.99 -7.91 7.63
CA LYS A 151 1.87 -8.83 7.38
C LYS A 151 1.49 -9.02 5.92
N TYR A 152 1.64 -8.01 5.06
CA TYR A 152 0.95 -8.00 3.75
C TYR A 152 1.91 -8.04 2.58
N TRP A 153 1.60 -8.91 1.61
CA TRP A 153 2.54 -9.22 0.54
C TRP A 153 1.87 -9.31 -0.81
N LYS A 154 2.52 -8.73 -1.81
CA LYS A 154 2.24 -8.95 -3.23
C LYS A 154 3.27 -9.93 -3.78
N GLY A 155 2.80 -10.99 -4.42
CA GLY A 155 3.64 -11.96 -5.12
C GLY A 155 3.47 -11.80 -6.62
N SER A 156 4.57 -11.89 -7.36
CA SER A 156 4.58 -11.93 -8.82
C SER A 156 5.12 -13.28 -9.29
N ILE A 157 4.33 -13.94 -10.13
CA ILE A 157 4.64 -15.24 -10.75
C ILE A 157 4.51 -15.05 -12.25
N GLN A 158 5.44 -15.59 -13.03
CA GLN A 158 5.35 -15.59 -14.49
C GLN A 158 5.03 -17.00 -14.95
N LEU A 159 3.90 -17.15 -15.63
CA LEU A 159 3.46 -18.42 -16.21
C LEU A 159 3.62 -18.36 -17.73
N VAL A 160 3.45 -19.51 -18.38
CA VAL A 160 3.62 -19.64 -19.83
C VAL A 160 2.63 -18.81 -20.64
N ASP A 161 1.39 -18.67 -20.14
CA ASP A 161 0.33 -17.90 -20.76
C ASP A 161 -0.77 -17.51 -19.75
N GLN A 162 -1.78 -16.78 -20.24
CA GLN A 162 -2.93 -16.37 -19.42
C GLN A 162 -3.75 -17.56 -18.91
N ALA A 163 -3.88 -18.65 -19.67
CA ALA A 163 -4.69 -19.80 -19.27
C ALA A 163 -4.07 -20.51 -18.05
N ALA A 164 -2.76 -20.74 -18.07
CA ALA A 164 -2.02 -21.27 -16.94
C ALA A 164 -2.09 -20.33 -15.73
N ALA A 165 -1.93 -19.02 -15.93
CA ALA A 165 -2.06 -18.03 -14.86
C ALA A 165 -3.47 -18.04 -14.22
N VAL A 166 -4.52 -18.19 -15.02
CA VAL A 166 -5.91 -18.30 -14.57
C VAL A 166 -6.15 -19.56 -13.75
N GLU A 167 -5.64 -20.71 -14.19
CA GLU A 167 -5.78 -21.97 -13.45
C GLU A 167 -5.10 -21.89 -12.08
N VAL A 168 -3.88 -21.37 -12.05
CA VAL A 168 -3.14 -21.13 -10.80
C VAL A 168 -3.88 -20.13 -9.91
N ALA A 169 -4.41 -19.03 -10.46
CA ALA A 169 -5.17 -18.04 -9.71
C ALA A 169 -6.38 -18.66 -8.99
N LYS A 170 -7.19 -19.44 -9.70
CA LYS A 170 -8.36 -20.13 -9.14
C LYS A 170 -7.97 -21.07 -8.00
N LYS A 171 -6.94 -21.91 -8.21
CA LYS A 171 -6.44 -22.86 -7.21
C LYS A 171 -5.98 -22.14 -5.93
N LEU A 172 -5.23 -21.05 -6.07
CA LEU A 172 -4.70 -20.31 -4.92
C LEU A 172 -5.82 -19.63 -4.11
N VAL A 173 -6.80 -19.05 -4.80
CA VAL A 173 -7.94 -18.38 -4.18
C VAL A 173 -8.88 -19.38 -3.52
N GLU A 174 -9.17 -20.51 -4.17
CA GLU A 174 -10.01 -21.58 -3.61
C GLU A 174 -9.40 -22.19 -2.36
N ARG A 175 -8.07 -22.40 -2.36
CA ARG A 175 -7.33 -22.83 -1.17
C ARG A 175 -7.24 -21.77 -0.09
N ARG A 176 -7.66 -20.53 -0.35
CA ARG A 176 -7.58 -19.39 0.58
C ARG A 176 -6.16 -19.13 1.08
N VAL A 177 -5.15 -19.40 0.23
CA VAL A 177 -3.74 -19.02 0.46
C VAL A 177 -3.45 -17.62 -0.08
N VAL A 178 -4.31 -17.10 -0.95
CA VAL A 178 -4.33 -15.71 -1.41
C VAL A 178 -5.78 -15.24 -1.40
N ALA A 179 -6.03 -13.98 -1.08
CA ALA A 179 -7.38 -13.43 -1.12
C ALA A 179 -7.73 -12.92 -2.53
N CYS A 180 -6.73 -12.42 -3.27
CA CYS A 180 -6.87 -11.89 -4.61
C CYS A 180 -5.69 -12.32 -5.50
N ALA A 181 -5.97 -12.66 -6.75
CA ALA A 181 -5.00 -13.00 -7.77
C ALA A 181 -5.40 -12.36 -9.10
N GLN A 182 -4.47 -11.69 -9.79
CA GLN A 182 -4.74 -10.94 -11.02
C GLN A 182 -3.83 -11.41 -12.14
N ALA A 183 -4.40 -12.02 -13.18
CA ALA A 183 -3.67 -12.55 -14.33
C ALA A 183 -3.72 -11.58 -15.52
N THR A 184 -2.59 -11.32 -16.15
CA THR A 184 -2.50 -10.56 -17.42
C THR A 184 -2.60 -11.50 -18.62
N SER A 185 -2.78 -10.95 -19.82
CA SER A 185 -2.73 -11.71 -21.09
C SER A 185 -1.36 -12.35 -21.35
N SER A 186 -0.28 -11.79 -20.79
CA SER A 186 1.09 -12.31 -20.92
C SER A 186 1.42 -13.47 -19.97
N GLY A 187 0.45 -13.94 -19.17
CA GLY A 187 0.69 -14.97 -18.16
C GLY A 187 1.36 -14.48 -16.87
N ALA A 188 1.53 -13.16 -16.69
CA ALA A 188 1.96 -12.62 -15.42
C ALA A 188 0.81 -12.68 -14.41
N LEU A 189 1.08 -13.23 -13.22
CA LEU A 189 0.13 -13.39 -12.13
C LEU A 189 0.58 -12.61 -10.90
N ALA A 190 -0.25 -11.64 -10.48
CA ALA A 190 -0.03 -10.85 -9.28
C ALA A 190 -0.99 -11.29 -8.16
N VAL A 191 -0.46 -11.94 -7.13
CA VAL A 191 -1.22 -12.41 -5.96
C VAL A 191 -1.08 -11.46 -4.77
N LYS A 192 -2.10 -11.40 -3.92
CA LYS A 192 -2.09 -10.64 -2.66
C LYS A 192 -2.47 -11.56 -1.52
N THR A 193 -1.60 -11.60 -0.52
CA THR A 193 -1.68 -12.54 0.59
C THR A 193 -1.14 -11.94 1.88
N VAL A 194 -1.27 -12.70 2.96
CA VAL A 194 -0.66 -12.42 4.26
C VAL A 194 0.59 -13.27 4.49
N ALA A 195 1.47 -12.80 5.37
CA ALA A 195 2.75 -13.41 5.70
C ALA A 195 2.63 -14.91 6.01
N ALA A 196 1.60 -15.29 6.78
CA ALA A 196 1.33 -16.67 7.18
C ALA A 196 1.05 -17.62 6.01
N CYS A 197 0.60 -17.12 4.86
CA CYS A 197 0.27 -17.93 3.68
C CYS A 197 1.35 -17.88 2.57
N LYS A 198 2.41 -17.08 2.71
CA LYS A 198 3.41 -16.86 1.63
C LYS A 198 4.07 -18.15 1.15
N SER A 199 4.55 -19.00 2.07
CA SER A 199 5.22 -20.26 1.71
C SER A 199 4.27 -21.18 0.93
N MET A 200 3.01 -21.26 1.37
CA MET A 200 1.98 -22.09 0.76
C MET A 200 1.67 -21.69 -0.69
N VAL A 201 1.90 -20.44 -1.08
CA VAL A 201 1.74 -20.00 -2.48
C VAL A 201 2.77 -20.69 -3.36
N GLY A 202 4.06 -20.64 -2.99
CA GLY A 202 5.13 -21.31 -3.75
C GLY A 202 4.91 -22.83 -3.83
N ASP A 203 4.54 -23.44 -2.70
CA ASP A 203 4.25 -24.88 -2.62
C ASP A 203 3.05 -25.29 -3.51
N SER A 204 2.11 -24.37 -3.74
CA SER A 204 0.91 -24.62 -4.56
C SER A 204 1.19 -24.58 -6.07
N THR A 205 2.17 -23.78 -6.48
CA THR A 205 2.46 -23.50 -7.89
C THR A 205 3.65 -24.30 -8.39
N GLY A 206 4.62 -24.61 -7.53
CA GLY A 206 5.93 -25.12 -7.95
C GLY A 206 6.80 -24.05 -8.64
N GLU A 207 6.33 -22.80 -8.66
CA GLU A 207 6.95 -21.68 -9.35
C GLU A 207 7.64 -20.73 -8.35
N ALA A 208 8.72 -20.09 -8.80
CA ALA A 208 9.37 -19.05 -8.01
C ALA A 208 8.47 -17.82 -7.91
N VAL A 209 8.25 -17.34 -6.68
CA VAL A 209 7.43 -16.14 -6.42
C VAL A 209 8.35 -14.97 -6.05
N LYS A 210 8.29 -13.89 -6.83
CA LYS A 210 8.93 -12.63 -6.45
C LYS A 210 8.02 -11.86 -5.49
N TRP A 211 8.48 -11.71 -4.25
CA TRP A 211 7.70 -11.05 -3.19
C TRP A 211 8.08 -9.58 -3.02
N SER A 212 7.07 -8.73 -2.92
CA SER A 212 7.19 -7.34 -2.47
C SER A 212 6.30 -7.12 -1.25
N PRO A 213 6.81 -6.52 -0.16
CA PRO A 213 5.96 -6.08 0.93
C PRO A 213 5.08 -4.94 0.45
N ILE A 214 3.82 -4.93 0.91
CA ILE A 214 2.86 -3.88 0.54
C ILE A 214 2.24 -3.22 1.76
N GLY A 215 1.95 -1.93 1.64
CA GLY A 215 0.94 -1.25 2.44
C GLY A 215 -0.35 -1.08 1.63
N GLY A 216 -1.37 -0.45 2.23
CA GLY A 216 -2.62 -0.19 1.54
C GLY A 216 -3.69 0.42 2.43
N ASN A 217 -4.90 0.59 1.89
CA ASN A 217 -6.04 1.01 2.68
C ASN A 217 -6.46 -0.08 3.66
N GLU A 218 -6.72 0.33 4.91
CA GLU A 218 -6.97 -0.55 6.05
C GLU A 218 -8.08 -1.57 5.77
N GLU A 219 -9.16 -1.16 5.11
CA GLU A 219 -10.31 -2.00 4.86
C GLU A 219 -9.97 -3.15 3.88
N TYR A 220 -9.12 -2.88 2.89
CA TYR A 220 -8.63 -3.92 1.97
C TYR A 220 -7.64 -4.85 2.65
N LEU A 221 -6.72 -4.31 3.46
CA LEU A 221 -5.75 -5.13 4.19
C LEU A 221 -6.42 -6.04 5.23
N SER A 222 -7.44 -5.54 5.92
CA SER A 222 -8.29 -6.33 6.82
C SER A 222 -9.01 -7.45 6.09
N TRP A 223 -9.50 -7.19 4.88
CA TRP A 223 -10.08 -8.22 4.03
C TRP A 223 -9.06 -9.31 3.64
N LEU A 224 -7.81 -8.95 3.30
CA LEU A 224 -6.76 -9.95 3.06
C LEU A 224 -6.57 -10.89 4.26
N GLU A 225 -6.57 -10.37 5.49
CA GLU A 225 -6.42 -11.20 6.71
C GLU A 225 -7.60 -12.14 6.95
N ASN A 226 -8.81 -11.69 6.64
CA ASN A 226 -10.03 -12.47 6.84
C ASN A 226 -10.20 -13.57 5.80
N GLU A 227 -9.65 -13.37 4.60
CA GLU A 227 -9.79 -14.33 3.51
C GLU A 227 -8.59 -15.23 3.29
N CYS A 228 -7.38 -14.83 3.69
CA CYS A 228 -6.19 -15.70 3.66
C CYS A 228 -6.09 -16.56 4.93
N VAL A 229 -6.96 -17.57 5.06
CA VAL A 229 -7.06 -18.38 6.29
C VAL A 229 -6.41 -19.75 6.20
N ALA A 230 -5.79 -20.12 5.08
CA ALA A 230 -5.26 -21.47 4.87
C ALA A 230 -4.25 -21.90 5.95
N ALA A 231 -3.48 -20.97 6.50
CA ALA A 231 -2.55 -21.23 7.61
C ALA A 231 -3.23 -21.51 8.97
N ARG A 232 -4.56 -21.35 9.05
CA ARG A 232 -5.40 -21.59 10.25
C ARG A 232 -6.29 -22.83 10.10
N ALA A 233 -6.30 -23.46 8.92
CA ALA A 233 -7.09 -24.64 8.59
C ALA A 233 -6.28 -25.92 8.81
#